data_AF-A0A4Y9Z9K7-F1
#
_entry.id   AF-A0A4Y9Z9K7-F1
#
_cell.length_a   1.000
_cell.length_b   1.000
_cell.length_c   1.000
_cell.angle_alpha   90.00
_cell.angle_beta   90.00
_cell.angle_gamma   90.00
#
_symmetry.space_group_name_H-M   'P 1'
#
loop_
_entity.id
_entity.type
_entity.pdbx_description
1 polymer ?
#
loop_
_entity_poly.entity_id
_entity_poly.type
_entity_poly.pdbx_seq_one_letter_code
_entity_poly.pdbx_strand_id
1 'polypeptide(L)'
;MLMDLTRIRARQQDLDKSAHTGLKLPYGDQDVLNAHFQGDWLALPMKWNAQGLGTYANAPSEERRSLGIPEVLRNPSIVHFTGPVHPDMEAVLNPYVQPCIAKPWGYLGAPGHPYAETWWDMLERTSWKGYRNSDAFKALCKEKTMEAARRAVAKLEEQVQASRGGGAPK
;
A
#
# COMPACT_ATOMS: atom_id res chain seq x y z
N MET A 1 -8.73 2.04 13.02
CA MET A 1 -9.11 1.15 14.15
C MET A 1 -9.50 2.03 15.32
N LEU A 2 -10.58 1.70 16.02
CA LEU A 2 -10.93 2.32 17.31
C LEU A 2 -10.55 1.32 18.41
N MET A 3 -9.87 1.80 19.44
CA MET A 3 -9.26 0.95 20.45
C MET A 3 -9.78 1.29 21.84
N ASP A 4 -10.25 0.28 22.57
CA ASP A 4 -10.49 0.40 24.01
C ASP A 4 -9.17 0.26 24.76
N LEU A 5 -8.50 1.39 24.99
CA LEU A 5 -7.19 1.42 25.64
C LEU A 5 -7.22 0.87 27.07
N THR A 6 -8.36 0.94 27.76
CA THR A 6 -8.51 0.37 29.11
C THR A 6 -8.42 -1.14 29.06
N ARG A 7 -9.15 -1.78 28.13
CA ARG A 7 -9.08 -3.23 27.91
C ARG A 7 -7.73 -3.69 27.38
N ILE A 8 -7.12 -2.91 26.48
CA ILE A 8 -5.81 -3.26 25.90
C ILE A 8 -4.72 -3.22 26.96
N ARG A 9 -4.70 -2.18 27.82
CA ARG A 9 -3.71 -2.06 28.90
C ARG A 9 -3.77 -3.22 29.88
N ALA A 10 -4.94 -3.80 30.13
CA ALA A 10 -5.08 -4.98 30.98
C ALA A 10 -4.37 -6.23 30.42
N ARG A 11 -4.13 -6.29 29.10
CA ARG A 11 -3.43 -7.39 28.41
C ARG A 11 -2.14 -6.93 27.71
N GLN A 12 -1.57 -5.80 28.15
CA GLN A 12 -0.44 -5.18 27.46
C GLN A 12 0.79 -6.09 27.35
N GLN A 13 1.10 -6.85 28.40
CA GLN A 13 2.27 -7.75 28.40
C GLN A 13 2.19 -8.81 27.29
N ASP A 14 0.99 -9.30 26.97
CA ASP A 14 0.80 -10.28 25.91
C ASP A 14 0.97 -9.63 24.53
N LEU A 15 0.44 -8.42 24.35
CA LEU A 15 0.63 -7.64 23.13
C LEU A 15 2.13 -7.32 22.90
N ASP A 16 2.85 -6.91 23.94
CA ASP A 16 4.28 -6.60 23.87
C ASP A 16 5.11 -7.82 23.48
N LYS A 17 4.79 -9.00 24.02
CA LYS A 17 5.43 -10.27 23.61
C LYS A 17 5.19 -10.58 22.14
N SER A 18 3.95 -10.46 21.68
CA SER A 18 3.58 -10.74 20.27
C SER A 18 4.17 -9.72 19.29
N ALA A 19 4.33 -8.46 19.70
CA ALA A 19 4.88 -7.40 18.85
C ALA A 19 6.31 -7.72 18.36
N HIS A 20 7.15 -8.32 19.20
CA HIS A 20 8.51 -8.72 18.84
C HIS A 20 8.53 -9.80 17.75
N THR A 21 7.56 -10.72 17.78
CA THR A 21 7.38 -11.74 16.74
C THR A 21 6.82 -11.14 15.46
N GLY A 22 5.95 -10.13 15.58
CA GLY A 22 5.32 -9.42 14.47
C GLY A 22 6.27 -8.86 13.43
N LEU A 23 7.46 -8.41 13.83
CA LEU A 23 8.48 -7.88 12.91
C LEU A 23 8.92 -8.88 11.83
N LYS A 24 8.66 -10.17 12.03
CA LYS A 24 8.99 -11.25 11.08
C LYS A 24 7.78 -11.72 10.27
N LEU A 25 6.58 -11.23 10.58
CA LEU A 25 5.36 -11.64 9.91
C LEU A 25 5.15 -10.84 8.63
N PRO A 26 4.49 -11.42 7.59
CA PRO A 26 4.30 -10.76 6.31
C PRO A 26 3.57 -9.41 6.40
N TYR A 27 2.62 -9.27 7.35
CA TYR A 27 1.84 -8.05 7.54
C TYR A 27 2.13 -7.35 8.88
N GLY A 28 3.24 -7.69 9.53
CA GLY A 28 3.78 -6.92 10.65
C GLY A 28 2.79 -6.77 11.81
N ASP A 29 2.45 -5.51 12.10
CA ASP A 29 1.51 -5.12 13.15
C ASP A 29 0.09 -5.62 12.88
N GLN A 30 -0.36 -5.67 11.62
CA GLN A 30 -1.69 -6.16 11.27
C GLN A 30 -1.88 -7.63 11.68
N ASP A 31 -0.87 -8.49 11.49
CA ASP A 31 -0.94 -9.89 11.91
C ASP A 31 -0.97 -10.03 13.44
N VAL A 32 -0.14 -9.25 14.14
CA VAL A 32 -0.10 -9.23 15.61
C VAL A 32 -1.45 -8.79 16.18
N LEU A 33 -2.02 -7.72 15.66
CA LEU A 33 -3.29 -7.17 16.12
C LEU A 33 -4.45 -8.15 15.83
N ASN A 34 -4.47 -8.76 14.63
CA ASN A 34 -5.48 -9.76 14.29
C ASN A 34 -5.44 -10.97 15.24
N ALA A 35 -4.24 -11.46 15.58
CA ALA A 35 -4.08 -12.54 16.54
C ALA A 35 -4.47 -12.12 17.96
N HIS A 36 -4.04 -10.94 18.40
CA HIS A 36 -4.31 -10.44 19.76
C HIS A 36 -5.81 -10.17 20.01
N PHE A 37 -6.53 -9.67 19.01
CA PHE A 37 -7.97 -9.38 19.09
C PHE A 37 -8.84 -10.46 18.48
N GLN A 38 -8.31 -11.68 18.28
CA GLN A 38 -9.08 -12.78 17.73
C GLN A 38 -10.31 -13.07 18.63
N GLY A 39 -11.50 -12.99 18.05
CA GLY A 39 -12.77 -13.16 18.78
C GLY A 39 -13.21 -11.95 19.63
N ASP A 40 -12.39 -10.90 19.72
CA ASP A 40 -12.66 -9.67 20.49
C ASP A 40 -12.49 -8.43 19.59
N TRP A 41 -13.16 -8.44 18.44
CA TRP A 41 -13.20 -7.32 17.51
C TRP A 41 -14.61 -7.11 16.96
N LEU A 42 -14.90 -5.86 16.59
CA LEU A 42 -16.14 -5.47 15.95
C LEU A 42 -15.83 -4.97 14.55
N ALA A 43 -16.55 -5.51 13.57
CA ALA A 43 -16.39 -5.11 12.18
C ALA A 43 -16.90 -3.67 11.98
N LEU A 44 -16.05 -2.82 11.38
CA LEU A 44 -16.45 -1.51 10.91
C LEU A 44 -16.87 -1.59 9.44
N PRO A 45 -17.88 -0.81 9.01
CA PRO A 45 -18.19 -0.67 7.59
C PRO A 45 -16.97 -0.23 6.78
N MET A 46 -16.76 -0.84 5.61
CA MET A 46 -15.59 -0.60 4.75
C MET A 46 -15.42 0.87 4.31
N LYS A 47 -16.48 1.71 4.33
CA LYS A 47 -16.37 3.15 4.06
C LYS A 47 -15.44 3.90 5.01
N TRP A 48 -15.16 3.35 6.19
CA TRP A 48 -14.23 3.91 7.17
C TRP A 48 -12.77 3.49 6.94
N ASN A 49 -12.50 2.65 5.93
CA ASN A 49 -11.17 2.21 5.54
C ASN A 49 -11.21 1.75 4.07
N ALA A 50 -11.62 2.65 3.16
CA ALA A 50 -11.79 2.31 1.75
C ALA A 50 -10.41 2.13 1.10
N GLN A 51 -10.14 0.91 0.63
CA GLN A 51 -8.85 0.49 0.07
C GLN A 51 -9.01 -0.02 -1.37
N GLY A 52 -7.92 -0.06 -2.12
CA GLY A 52 -7.90 -0.67 -3.46
C GLY A 52 -8.64 0.13 -4.53
N LEU A 53 -8.95 1.39 -4.25
CA LEU A 53 -9.60 2.29 -5.19
C LEU A 53 -8.68 2.49 -6.40
N GLY A 54 -9.26 2.44 -7.61
CA GLY A 54 -8.51 2.61 -8.84
C GLY A 54 -7.76 1.37 -9.35
N THR A 55 -7.66 0.28 -8.58
CA THR A 55 -6.94 -0.93 -9.03
C THR A 55 -7.88 -2.13 -9.16
N TYR A 56 -8.01 -2.96 -8.13
CA TYR A 56 -8.83 -4.16 -8.14
C TYR A 56 -10.29 -3.94 -7.75
N ALA A 57 -10.66 -2.72 -7.34
CA ALA A 57 -12.03 -2.29 -7.07
C ALA A 57 -13.03 -2.67 -8.19
N ASN A 58 -12.57 -2.68 -9.44
CA ASN A 58 -13.41 -2.98 -10.61
C ASN A 58 -13.43 -4.45 -11.03
N ALA A 59 -12.65 -5.33 -10.37
CA ALA A 59 -12.62 -6.76 -10.68
C ALA A 59 -13.69 -7.49 -9.83
N PRO A 60 -14.81 -7.93 -10.44
CA PRO A 60 -15.90 -8.54 -9.70
C PRO A 60 -15.54 -9.95 -9.23
N SER A 61 -15.74 -10.23 -7.94
CA SER A 61 -15.78 -11.59 -7.40
C SER A 61 -16.99 -11.74 -6.47
N GLU A 62 -17.42 -12.97 -6.23
CA GLU A 62 -18.56 -13.25 -5.34
C GLU A 62 -18.29 -12.76 -3.91
N GLU A 63 -17.08 -13.01 -3.40
CA GLU A 63 -16.58 -12.50 -2.12
C GLU A 63 -16.59 -10.96 -2.07
N ARG A 64 -16.28 -10.28 -3.18
CA ARG A 64 -16.32 -8.81 -3.22
C ARG A 64 -17.73 -8.23 -3.28
N ARG A 65 -18.69 -8.97 -3.83
CA ARG A 65 -20.11 -8.56 -3.82
C ARG A 65 -20.68 -8.64 -2.40
N SER A 66 -20.35 -9.69 -1.63
CA SER A 66 -20.81 -9.82 -0.24
C SER A 66 -20.24 -8.75 0.69
N LEU A 67 -19.08 -8.19 0.34
CA LEU A 67 -18.44 -7.07 1.05
C LEU A 67 -19.03 -5.69 0.73
N GLY A 68 -20.03 -5.58 -0.16
CA GLY A 68 -20.65 -4.30 -0.52
C GLY A 68 -19.71 -3.30 -1.19
N ILE A 69 -18.60 -3.79 -1.76
CA ILE A 69 -17.51 -2.96 -2.30
C ILE A 69 -18.02 -1.89 -3.28
N PRO A 70 -18.89 -2.18 -4.26
CA PRO A 70 -19.37 -1.17 -5.21
C PRO A 70 -20.03 0.05 -4.57
N GLU A 71 -20.69 -0.10 -3.41
CA GLU A 71 -21.31 1.01 -2.69
C GLU A 71 -20.27 1.83 -1.90
N VAL A 72 -19.30 1.14 -1.30
CA VAL A 72 -18.17 1.75 -0.59
C VAL A 72 -17.29 2.57 -1.53
N LEU A 73 -17.10 2.10 -2.76
CA LEU A 73 -16.35 2.82 -3.80
C LEU A 73 -17.00 4.15 -4.19
N ARG A 74 -18.34 4.27 -4.06
CA ARG A 74 -19.08 5.49 -4.43
C ARG A 74 -19.13 6.53 -3.32
N ASN A 75 -19.03 6.11 -2.06
CA ASN A 75 -19.18 7.01 -0.91
C ASN A 75 -18.24 6.65 0.25
N PRO A 76 -16.90 6.70 0.06
CA PRO A 76 -15.95 6.49 1.13
C PRO A 76 -15.96 7.68 2.10
N SER A 77 -15.87 7.39 3.40
CA SER A 77 -15.68 8.41 4.44
C SER A 77 -14.20 8.58 4.79
N ILE A 78 -13.40 7.52 4.69
CA ILE A 78 -11.94 7.53 4.85
C ILE A 78 -11.33 6.70 3.74
N VAL A 79 -10.43 7.32 2.98
CA VAL A 79 -9.66 6.68 1.90
C VAL A 79 -8.29 6.29 2.42
N HIS A 80 -7.92 5.03 2.25
CA HIS A 80 -6.61 4.51 2.60
C HIS A 80 -5.83 4.19 1.32
N PHE A 81 -4.84 5.03 1.02
CA PHE A 81 -3.89 4.80 -0.07
C PHE A 81 -2.94 3.66 0.28
N THR A 82 -3.26 2.46 -0.19
CA THR A 82 -2.46 1.24 -0.01
C THR A 82 -1.39 1.12 -1.09
N GLY A 83 -0.36 0.32 -0.82
CA GLY A 83 0.76 0.12 -1.73
C GLY A 83 1.99 0.99 -1.42
N PRO A 84 3.06 0.79 -2.19
CA PRO A 84 4.33 1.47 -1.98
C PRO A 84 4.22 2.98 -2.26
N VAL A 85 5.02 3.77 -1.54
CA VAL A 85 5.21 5.19 -1.89
C VAL A 85 5.96 5.28 -3.22
N HIS A 86 7.03 4.51 -3.37
CA HIS A 86 7.84 4.42 -4.59
C HIS A 86 7.81 2.97 -5.07
N PRO A 87 6.90 2.59 -5.97
CA PRO A 87 6.86 1.23 -6.50
C PRO A 87 8.16 0.87 -7.22
N ASP A 88 8.54 -0.40 -7.23
CA ASP A 88 9.63 -0.86 -8.09
C ASP A 88 9.19 -0.91 -9.55
N MET A 89 10.14 -0.82 -10.48
CA MET A 89 9.83 -0.79 -11.92
C MET A 89 9.10 -2.05 -12.38
N GLU A 90 9.36 -3.21 -11.78
CA GLU A 90 8.63 -4.44 -12.08
C GLU A 90 7.14 -4.32 -11.79
N ALA A 91 6.77 -3.69 -10.66
CA ALA A 91 5.38 -3.46 -10.31
C ALA A 91 4.72 -2.43 -11.25
N VAL A 92 5.49 -1.43 -11.71
CA VAL A 92 5.02 -0.44 -12.69
C VAL A 92 4.78 -1.07 -14.06
N LEU A 93 5.67 -1.96 -14.50
CA LEU A 93 5.64 -2.60 -15.81
C LEU A 93 4.75 -3.85 -15.86
N ASN A 94 4.28 -4.36 -14.71
CA ASN A 94 3.44 -5.56 -14.66
C ASN A 94 2.07 -5.30 -15.33
N PRO A 95 1.76 -5.92 -16.48
CA PRO A 95 0.52 -5.64 -17.21
C PRO A 95 -0.73 -6.19 -16.50
N TYR A 96 -0.56 -7.16 -15.60
CA TYR A 96 -1.68 -7.81 -14.90
C TYR A 96 -2.13 -7.04 -13.65
N VAL A 97 -1.35 -6.05 -13.21
CA VAL A 97 -1.64 -5.24 -12.01
C VAL A 97 -1.64 -3.77 -12.42
N GLN A 98 -2.62 -3.39 -13.25
CA GLN A 98 -2.79 -2.03 -13.76
C GLN A 98 -4.15 -1.45 -13.37
N PRO A 99 -4.19 -0.15 -13.02
CA PRO A 99 -3.04 0.71 -12.80
C PRO A 99 -2.25 0.30 -11.55
N CYS A 100 -0.93 0.56 -11.56
CA CYS A 100 -0.04 0.22 -10.45
C CYS A 100 -0.49 0.92 -9.15
N ILE A 101 -0.57 0.17 -8.05
CA ILE A 101 -0.84 0.76 -6.72
C ILE A 101 0.34 1.64 -6.29
N ALA A 102 0.07 2.91 -6.05
CA ALA A 102 1.04 3.84 -5.50
C ALA A 102 0.34 4.91 -4.67
N LYS A 103 1.12 5.62 -3.85
CA LYS A 103 0.61 6.78 -3.09
C LYS A 103 0.73 8.06 -3.92
N PRO A 104 -0.20 9.03 -3.76
CA PRO A 104 -0.17 10.29 -4.52
C PRO A 104 1.14 11.07 -4.38
N TRP A 105 1.75 11.01 -3.19
CA TRP A 105 3.05 11.63 -2.88
C TRP A 105 4.26 10.75 -3.26
N GLY A 106 4.02 9.70 -4.04
CA GLY A 106 5.05 8.89 -4.68
C GLY A 106 5.52 9.49 -6.00
N TYR A 107 6.61 8.95 -6.55
CA TYR A 107 7.11 9.41 -7.86
C TYR A 107 6.13 9.09 -8.99
N LEU A 108 5.29 8.06 -8.82
CA LEU A 108 4.30 7.63 -9.81
C LEU A 108 2.94 8.37 -9.67
N GLY A 109 2.69 9.01 -8.53
CA GLY A 109 1.50 9.85 -8.35
C GLY A 109 0.15 9.14 -8.26
N ALA A 110 0.11 7.85 -7.88
CA ALA A 110 -1.12 7.05 -7.76
C ALA A 110 -2.00 7.04 -9.04
N PRO A 111 -1.48 6.54 -10.18
CA PRO A 111 -2.16 6.62 -11.46
C PRO A 111 -3.54 5.95 -11.40
N GLY A 112 -4.57 6.62 -11.92
CA GLY A 112 -5.94 6.09 -11.97
C GLY A 112 -6.68 6.05 -10.62
N HIS A 113 -6.08 6.51 -9.52
CA HIS A 113 -6.76 6.53 -8.24
C HIS A 113 -7.75 7.71 -8.14
N PRO A 114 -9.05 7.48 -7.84
CA PRO A 114 -10.10 8.50 -7.96
C PRO A 114 -9.95 9.70 -7.00
N TYR A 115 -9.23 9.51 -5.89
CA TYR A 115 -8.98 10.54 -4.88
C TYR A 115 -7.56 11.10 -4.88
N ALA A 116 -6.73 10.79 -5.88
CA ALA A 116 -5.34 11.27 -5.91
C ALA A 116 -5.25 12.82 -5.92
N GLU A 117 -6.06 13.47 -6.76
CA GLU A 117 -6.11 14.93 -6.83
C GLU A 117 -6.71 15.55 -5.57
N THR A 118 -7.79 14.97 -5.03
CA THR A 118 -8.36 15.42 -3.75
C THR A 118 -7.36 15.40 -2.61
N TRP A 119 -6.44 14.42 -2.59
CA TRP A 119 -5.37 14.39 -1.60
C TRP A 119 -4.42 15.60 -1.75
N TRP A 120 -4.03 15.94 -2.98
CA TRP A 120 -3.22 17.13 -3.26
C TRP A 120 -3.95 18.43 -2.93
N ASP A 121 -5.23 18.55 -3.29
CA ASP A 121 -6.06 19.71 -2.94
C ASP A 121 -6.12 19.93 -1.43
N MET A 122 -6.21 18.85 -0.66
CA MET A 122 -6.18 18.91 0.80
C MET A 122 -4.81 19.32 1.34
N LEU A 123 -3.71 18.81 0.76
CA LEU A 123 -2.36 19.19 1.16
C LEU A 123 -2.11 20.69 0.96
N GLU A 124 -2.63 21.28 -0.12
CA GLU A 124 -2.53 22.71 -0.42
C GLU A 124 -3.22 23.61 0.63
N ARG A 125 -4.06 23.04 1.48
CA ARG A 125 -4.75 23.75 2.57
C ARG A 125 -4.01 23.67 3.91
N THR A 126 -2.84 23.03 3.92
CA THR A 126 -2.01 22.85 5.13
C THR A 126 -0.72 23.68 5.05
N SER A 127 0.15 23.56 6.05
CA SER A 127 1.50 24.15 6.02
C SER A 127 2.39 23.58 4.91
N TRP A 128 1.98 22.50 4.24
CA TRP A 128 2.67 21.88 3.11
C TRP A 128 2.22 22.43 1.74
N LYS A 129 1.49 23.55 1.73
CA LYS A 129 1.08 24.24 0.49
C LYS A 129 2.25 24.44 -0.46
N GLY A 130 2.05 24.14 -1.74
CA GLY A 130 3.05 24.24 -2.79
C GLY A 130 4.05 23.08 -2.82
N TYR A 131 4.00 22.12 -1.89
CA TYR A 131 4.94 21.01 -1.84
C TYR A 131 4.97 20.19 -3.14
N ARG A 132 3.79 19.94 -3.75
CA ARG A 132 3.68 19.21 -5.04
C ARG A 132 4.54 19.82 -6.13
N ASN A 133 4.66 21.15 -6.14
CA ASN A 133 5.36 21.90 -7.17
C ASN A 133 6.77 22.35 -6.73
N SER A 134 7.16 22.01 -5.50
CA SER A 134 8.47 22.36 -4.95
C SER A 134 9.60 21.63 -5.68
N ASP A 135 10.78 22.25 -5.72
CA ASP A 135 11.96 21.63 -6.31
C ASP A 135 12.41 20.40 -5.52
N ALA A 136 12.19 20.39 -4.20
CA ALA A 136 12.45 19.24 -3.34
C ALA A 136 11.64 18.01 -3.75
N PHE A 137 10.33 18.16 -3.99
CA PHE A 137 9.48 17.05 -4.41
C PHE A 137 9.83 16.58 -5.83
N LYS A 138 10.14 17.51 -6.75
CA LYS A 138 10.59 17.15 -8.11
C LYS A 138 11.93 16.40 -8.09
N ALA A 139 12.87 16.84 -7.26
CA ALA A 139 14.15 16.18 -7.07
C ALA A 139 13.96 14.75 -6.50
N LEU A 140 13.11 14.60 -5.48
CA LEU A 140 12.74 13.30 -4.91
C LEU A 140 12.15 12.38 -5.99
N CYS A 141 11.19 12.87 -6.79
CA CYS A 141 10.57 12.07 -7.84
C CYS A 141 11.60 11.60 -8.88
N LYS A 142 12.50 12.49 -9.31
CA LYS A 142 13.58 12.17 -10.24
C LYS A 142 14.52 11.12 -9.65
N GLU A 143 14.99 11.33 -8.42
CA GLU A 143 15.88 10.41 -7.72
C GLU A 143 15.27 9.01 -7.60
N LYS A 144 14.02 8.93 -7.11
CA LYS A 144 13.35 7.64 -6.86
C LYS A 144 12.98 6.91 -8.16
N THR A 145 12.67 7.66 -9.22
CA THR A 145 12.51 7.07 -10.56
C THR A 145 13.82 6.45 -11.05
N MET A 146 14.94 7.17 -10.91
CA MET A 146 16.26 6.67 -11.31
C MET A 146 16.71 5.47 -10.46
N GLU A 147 16.43 5.49 -9.17
CA GLU A 147 16.71 4.38 -8.25
C GLU A 147 15.92 3.12 -8.66
N ALA A 148 14.62 3.24 -8.91
CA ALA A 148 13.77 2.13 -9.34
C ALA A 148 14.24 1.54 -10.69
N ALA A 149 14.63 2.40 -11.64
CA ALA A 149 15.18 1.95 -12.92
C ALA A 149 16.52 1.21 -12.74
N ARG A 150 17.44 1.73 -11.92
CA ARG A 150 18.74 1.10 -11.66
C ARG A 150 18.57 -0.28 -11.02
N ARG A 151 17.69 -0.41 -10.02
CA ARG A 151 17.40 -1.71 -9.38
C ARG A 151 16.86 -2.72 -10.38
N ALA A 152 15.96 -2.29 -11.26
CA ALA A 152 15.37 -3.16 -12.26
C ALA A 152 16.40 -3.65 -13.30
N VAL A 153 17.29 -2.77 -13.76
CA VAL A 153 18.40 -3.15 -14.67
C VAL A 153 19.32 -4.17 -13.99
N ALA A 154 19.77 -3.89 -12.76
CA ALA A 154 20.63 -4.81 -12.03
C ALA A 154 20.00 -6.21 -11.86
N LYS A 155 18.72 -6.26 -11.47
CA LYS A 155 17.99 -7.52 -11.31
C LYS A 155 17.82 -8.28 -12.64
N LEU A 156 17.59 -7.56 -13.74
CA LEU A 156 17.54 -8.16 -15.07
C LEU A 156 18.90 -8.73 -15.47
N GLU A 157 19.99 -8.00 -15.23
CA GLU A 157 21.35 -8.46 -15.51
C GLU A 157 21.70 -9.73 -14.72
N GLU A 158 21.35 -9.78 -13.43
CA GLU A 158 21.50 -10.97 -12.58
C GLU A 158 20.75 -12.18 -13.15
N GLN A 159 19.48 -12.00 -13.57
CA GLN A 159 18.68 -13.07 -14.18
C GLN A 159 19.26 -13.56 -15.51
N VAL A 160 19.73 -12.64 -16.36
CA VAL A 160 20.38 -12.98 -17.63
C VAL A 160 21.68 -13.75 -17.38
N GLN A 161 22.49 -13.34 -16.40
CA GLN A 161 23.71 -14.07 -16.03
C GLN A 161 23.40 -15.46 -15.47
N ALA A 162 22.44 -15.58 -14.56
CA ALA A 162 22.02 -16.87 -14.00
C ALA A 162 21.52 -17.84 -15.09
N SER A 163 20.76 -17.36 -16.07
CA SER A 163 20.28 -18.16 -17.20
C SER A 163 21.40 -18.65 -18.14
N ARG A 164 22.51 -17.91 -18.22
CA ARG A 164 23.68 -18.27 -19.04
C ARG A 164 24.63 -19.26 -18.35
N GLY A 165 24.64 -19.29 -17.01
CA GLY A 165 25.46 -20.22 -16.22
C GLY A 165 24.83 -21.61 -16.01
N GLY A 166 23.51 -21.75 -16.20
CA GLY A 166 22.76 -23.00 -16.01
C GLY A 166 22.70 -23.89 -17.26
N GLY A 167 23.83 -24.22 -17.85
CA GLY A 167 23.90 -25.22 -18.94
C GLY A 167 23.36 -26.58 -18.47
N ALA A 168 22.46 -27.17 -19.26
CA ALA A 168 21.76 -28.42 -18.96
C ALA A 168 22.72 -29.57 -18.54
N PRO A 169 22.34 -30.40 -17.53
CA PRO A 169 23.05 -31.65 -17.30
C PRO A 169 22.79 -32.59 -18.50
N LYS A 170 23.88 -33.13 -19.07
CA LYS A 170 23.86 -34.22 -20.04
C LYS A 170 23.41 -35.52 -19.40
#